data_AF-A0A7N4NTT2-F1
#
_entry.id   AF-A0A7N4NTT2-F1
#
_cell.length_a   1.000
_cell.length_b   1.000
_cell.length_c   1.000
_cell.angle_alpha   90.00
_cell.angle_beta   90.00
_cell.angle_gamma   90.00
#
_symmetry.space_group_name_H-M   'P 1'
#
loop_
_entity.id
_entity.type
_entity.pdbx_description
1 polymer ?
#
loop_
_entity_poly.entity_id
_entity_poly.type
_entity_poly.pdbx_seq_one_letter_code
_entity_poly.pdbx_strand_id
1 'polypeptide(L)'
;MEKQEDCPSSTWVQFQSNCYIFLETSIKIGNIEDVRNQCTDYASGADMISIHNEEENAFILETFKKRWKSQDDILLGMFYDTDDESFKWYDKSNMTFNKWKNSEDSPNLIDTCAFFQTKSGIWKKGNCEVSSVEGALCKAAVSYEKKYLPDNHILITALVIASTTILTITGAIVWFLYKRNLTSGLTNTSYTTAPQLSYNDDCILVDAEENEYIA
;
A
#
# COMPACT_ATOMS: atom_id res chain seq x y z
N MET A 1 -27.96 4.73 -2.34
CA MET A 1 -26.68 4.00 -2.49
C MET A 1 -26.26 4.15 -3.93
N GLU A 2 -25.37 5.10 -4.19
CA GLU A 2 -24.83 5.34 -5.52
C GLU A 2 -23.78 4.27 -5.79
N LYS A 3 -23.89 3.60 -6.94
CA LYS A 3 -22.99 2.51 -7.34
C LYS A 3 -21.69 3.16 -7.78
N GLN A 4 -20.68 3.12 -6.93
CA GLN A 4 -19.33 3.58 -7.26
C GLN A 4 -18.78 2.70 -8.39
N GLU A 5 -18.31 3.31 -9.48
CA GLU A 5 -17.57 2.56 -10.51
C GLU A 5 -16.15 2.30 -9.98
N ASP A 6 -15.85 1.04 -9.68
CA ASP A 6 -14.56 0.58 -9.14
C ASP A 6 -13.45 0.56 -10.21
N CYS A 7 -13.82 0.55 -11.50
CA CYS A 7 -12.87 0.54 -12.61
C CYS A 7 -12.66 1.93 -13.23
N PRO A 8 -11.52 2.18 -13.92
CA PRO A 8 -11.17 3.53 -14.39
C PRO A 8 -12.17 4.19 -15.35
N SER A 9 -12.96 3.40 -16.08
CA SER A 9 -14.05 3.88 -16.94
C SER A 9 -15.04 2.77 -17.26
N SER A 10 -16.20 3.13 -17.82
CA SER A 10 -17.28 2.21 -18.23
C SER A 10 -16.91 1.26 -19.37
N THR A 11 -15.76 1.46 -20.02
CA THR A 11 -15.23 0.55 -21.05
C THR A 11 -14.68 -0.72 -20.42
N TRP A 12 -14.12 -0.62 -19.20
CA TRP A 12 -13.62 -1.76 -18.44
C TRP A 12 -14.76 -2.64 -17.93
N VAL A 13 -14.50 -3.93 -17.84
CA VAL A 13 -15.40 -4.92 -17.25
C VAL A 13 -14.77 -5.35 -15.93
N GLN A 14 -15.47 -5.12 -14.82
CA GLN A 14 -14.99 -5.54 -13.51
C GLN A 14 -15.30 -7.02 -13.27
N PHE A 15 -14.34 -7.74 -12.72
CA PHE A 15 -14.56 -9.05 -12.12
C PHE A 15 -13.71 -9.18 -10.86
N GLN A 16 -14.38 -9.37 -9.73
CA GLN A 16 -13.77 -9.36 -8.40
C GLN A 16 -13.00 -8.04 -8.17
N SER A 17 -11.74 -8.12 -7.71
CA SER A 17 -10.88 -6.97 -7.43
C SER A 17 -10.06 -6.50 -8.63
N ASN A 18 -10.44 -6.88 -9.85
CA ASN A 18 -9.71 -6.55 -11.08
C ASN A 18 -10.65 -5.97 -12.15
N CYS A 19 -10.07 -5.18 -13.03
CA CYS A 19 -10.68 -4.57 -14.19
C CYS A 19 -10.05 -5.16 -15.46
N TYR A 20 -10.87 -5.48 -16.44
CA TYR A 20 -10.44 -6.10 -17.69
C TYR A 20 -10.92 -5.29 -18.89
N ILE A 21 -10.10 -5.17 -19.92
CA ILE A 21 -10.47 -4.52 -21.17
C ILE A 21 -9.79 -5.22 -22.34
N PHE A 22 -10.53 -5.41 -23.43
CA PHE A 22 -9.97 -5.83 -24.71
C PHE A 22 -9.82 -4.61 -25.61
N LEU A 23 -8.59 -4.32 -25.99
CA LEU A 23 -8.22 -3.25 -26.90
C LEU A 23 -8.16 -3.85 -28.32
N GLU A 24 -9.28 -3.77 -29.04
CA GLU A 24 -9.35 -4.21 -30.44
C GLU A 24 -8.45 -3.33 -31.30
N THR A 25 -7.41 -3.91 -31.89
CA THR A 25 -6.43 -3.19 -32.72
C THR A 25 -5.78 -4.19 -33.66
N SER A 26 -5.68 -3.85 -34.95
CA SER A 26 -4.86 -4.61 -35.90
C SER A 26 -3.39 -4.29 -35.68
N ILE A 27 -2.77 -4.97 -34.72
CA ILE A 27 -1.37 -4.75 -34.38
C ILE A 27 -0.53 -5.53 -35.38
N LYS A 28 0.33 -4.84 -36.15
CA LYS A 28 1.49 -5.50 -36.75
C LYS A 28 2.47 -5.74 -35.61
N ILE A 29 2.56 -6.98 -35.18
CA ILE A 29 3.35 -7.35 -34.02
C ILE A 29 4.73 -7.76 -34.52
N GLY A 30 5.76 -7.11 -33.97
CA GLY A 30 7.11 -7.64 -34.07
C GLY A 30 7.35 -8.68 -32.98
N ASN A 31 6.85 -8.41 -31.76
CA ASN A 31 7.06 -9.24 -30.58
C ASN A 31 5.91 -9.10 -29.55
N ILE A 32 5.73 -10.05 -28.63
CA ILE A 32 4.76 -10.00 -27.52
C ILE A 32 4.84 -8.70 -26.70
N GLU A 33 6.02 -8.10 -26.58
CA GLU A 33 6.21 -6.83 -25.88
C GLU A 33 5.38 -5.68 -26.49
N ASP A 34 5.15 -5.68 -27.81
CA ASP A 34 4.31 -4.67 -28.46
C ASP A 34 2.86 -4.76 -27.98
N VAL A 35 2.37 -5.98 -27.77
CA VAL A 35 1.03 -6.25 -27.21
C VAL A 35 0.97 -5.83 -25.75
N ARG A 36 2.05 -6.06 -25.00
CA ARG A 36 2.16 -5.64 -23.60
C ARG A 36 2.10 -4.13 -23.44
N ASN A 37 2.84 -3.42 -24.28
CA ASN A 37 2.92 -1.96 -24.25
C ASN A 37 1.54 -1.33 -24.47
N GLN A 38 0.65 -1.94 -25.27
CA GLN A 38 -0.74 -1.47 -25.38
C GLN A 38 -1.45 -1.42 -24.03
N CYS A 39 -1.27 -2.44 -23.19
CA CYS A 39 -1.90 -2.48 -21.89
C CYS A 39 -1.28 -1.47 -20.91
N THR A 40 0.06 -1.44 -20.84
CA THR A 40 0.77 -0.57 -19.89
C THR A 40 0.64 0.91 -20.23
N ASP A 41 0.53 1.24 -21.52
CA ASP A 41 0.35 2.63 -21.98
C ASP A 41 -1.11 3.08 -21.86
N TYR A 42 -2.07 2.15 -21.92
CA TYR A 42 -3.49 2.47 -21.85
C TYR A 42 -3.94 2.96 -20.47
N ALA A 43 -3.44 2.34 -19.39
CA ALA A 43 -3.77 2.76 -18.04
C ALA A 43 -2.68 2.40 -17.02
N SER A 44 -2.49 3.28 -16.02
CA SER A 44 -1.59 3.01 -14.90
C SER A 44 -2.00 1.75 -14.15
N GLY A 45 -1.04 0.85 -13.92
CA GLY A 45 -1.27 -0.42 -13.22
C GLY A 45 -1.97 -1.49 -14.07
N ALA A 46 -2.19 -1.24 -15.36
CA ALA A 46 -2.63 -2.27 -16.30
C ALA A 46 -1.42 -3.00 -16.91
N ASP A 47 -1.58 -4.30 -17.16
CA ASP A 47 -0.64 -5.14 -17.89
C ASP A 47 -1.43 -6.16 -18.74
N MET A 48 -0.74 -6.98 -19.52
CA MET A 48 -1.38 -8.10 -20.21
C MET A 48 -2.07 -9.04 -19.23
N ILE A 49 -3.09 -9.74 -19.73
CA ILE A 49 -3.89 -10.66 -18.94
C ILE A 49 -3.06 -11.76 -18.25
N SER A 50 -3.28 -11.90 -16.94
CA SER A 50 -2.93 -13.05 -16.12
C SER A 50 -4.20 -13.74 -15.62
N ILE A 51 -4.19 -15.07 -15.50
CA ILE A 51 -5.37 -15.87 -15.09
C ILE A 51 -4.96 -16.84 -13.97
N HIS A 52 -5.63 -16.76 -12.82
CA HIS A 52 -5.23 -17.46 -11.59
C HIS A 52 -6.21 -18.53 -11.10
N ASN A 53 -7.39 -18.64 -11.71
CA ASN A 53 -8.39 -19.65 -11.37
C ASN A 53 -9.37 -19.90 -12.54
N GLU A 54 -10.18 -20.95 -12.39
CA GLU A 54 -11.17 -21.36 -13.39
C GLU A 54 -12.30 -20.33 -13.53
N GLU A 55 -12.69 -19.66 -12.45
CA GLU A 55 -13.74 -18.65 -12.46
C GLU A 55 -13.36 -17.42 -13.30
N GLU A 56 -12.10 -16.95 -13.17
CA GLU A 56 -11.53 -15.87 -13.98
C GLU A 56 -11.44 -16.28 -15.45
N ASN A 57 -10.96 -17.50 -15.73
CA ASN A 57 -10.91 -18.04 -17.09
C ASN A 57 -12.31 -18.10 -17.74
N ALA A 58 -13.32 -18.57 -16.99
CA ALA A 58 -14.70 -18.64 -17.44
C ALA A 58 -15.32 -17.25 -17.63
N PHE A 59 -15.02 -16.29 -16.74
CA PHE A 59 -15.44 -14.90 -16.88
C PHE A 59 -14.89 -14.28 -18.18
N ILE A 60 -13.60 -14.47 -18.49
CA ILE A 60 -12.99 -13.96 -19.72
C ILE A 60 -13.67 -14.56 -20.94
N LEU A 61 -13.85 -15.89 -20.96
CA LEU A 61 -14.54 -16.60 -22.05
C LEU A 61 -15.95 -16.04 -22.30
N GLU A 62 -16.74 -15.87 -21.24
CA GLU A 62 -18.10 -15.35 -21.34
C GLU A 62 -18.13 -13.86 -21.76
N THR A 63 -17.12 -13.09 -21.36
CA THR A 63 -17.00 -11.68 -21.75
C THR A 63 -16.66 -11.54 -23.23
N PHE A 64 -15.81 -12.41 -23.80
CA PHE A 64 -15.60 -12.47 -25.25
C PHE A 64 -16.89 -12.78 -26.00
N LYS A 65 -17.66 -13.79 -25.57
CA LYS A 65 -18.93 -14.15 -26.22
C LYS A 65 -19.96 -13.03 -26.20
N LYS A 66 -20.00 -12.22 -25.13
CA LYS A 66 -21.06 -11.22 -24.91
C LYS A 66 -20.67 -9.81 -25.39
N ARG A 67 -19.42 -9.40 -25.18
CA ARG A 67 -18.98 -8.00 -25.31
C ARG A 67 -17.88 -7.80 -26.35
N TRP A 68 -16.76 -8.51 -26.24
CA TRP A 68 -15.56 -8.21 -27.04
C TRP A 68 -15.55 -8.85 -28.44
N LYS A 69 -16.36 -9.90 -28.69
CA LYS A 69 -16.66 -10.47 -30.02
C LYS A 69 -15.47 -10.84 -30.94
N SER A 70 -14.23 -10.90 -30.43
CA SER A 70 -13.10 -11.47 -31.17
C SER A 70 -13.33 -12.95 -31.50
N GLN A 71 -12.92 -13.36 -32.71
CA GLN A 71 -13.04 -14.75 -33.17
C GLN A 71 -11.70 -15.50 -33.18
N ASP A 72 -10.59 -14.78 -33.01
CA ASP A 72 -9.25 -15.33 -32.98
C ASP A 72 -8.80 -15.68 -31.56
N ASP A 73 -7.65 -16.35 -31.49
CA ASP A 73 -6.99 -16.67 -30.23
C ASP A 73 -6.21 -15.44 -29.74
N ILE A 74 -6.38 -15.08 -28.48
CA ILE A 74 -5.81 -13.86 -27.90
C ILE A 74 -4.55 -14.18 -27.12
N LEU A 75 -3.54 -13.34 -27.24
CA LEU A 75 -2.27 -13.51 -26.54
C LEU A 75 -2.46 -13.33 -25.03
N LEU A 76 -2.00 -14.31 -24.26
CA LEU A 76 -1.93 -14.23 -22.81
C LEU A 76 -0.67 -13.48 -22.40
N GLY A 77 -0.68 -12.84 -21.22
CA GLY A 77 0.48 -12.15 -20.66
C GLY A 77 1.55 -13.08 -20.13
N MET A 78 1.84 -14.20 -20.80
CA MET A 78 2.84 -15.16 -20.37
C MET A 78 3.86 -15.48 -21.46
N PHE A 79 5.07 -15.82 -21.01
CA PHE A 79 6.19 -16.26 -21.84
C PHE A 79 6.84 -17.48 -21.20
N TYR A 80 7.51 -18.30 -22.02
CA TYR A 80 8.35 -19.38 -21.53
C TYR A 80 9.73 -18.86 -21.15
N ASP A 81 10.09 -19.01 -19.88
CA ASP A 81 11.42 -18.71 -19.37
C ASP A 81 12.31 -19.95 -19.54
N THR A 82 13.36 -19.83 -20.35
CA THR A 82 14.29 -20.94 -20.65
C THR A 82 15.25 -21.22 -19.51
N ASP A 83 15.51 -20.26 -18.63
CA ASP A 83 16.42 -20.44 -17.50
C ASP A 83 15.73 -21.24 -16.38
N ASP A 84 14.44 -20.97 -16.16
CA ASP A 84 13.61 -21.65 -15.16
C ASP A 84 12.75 -22.79 -15.74
N GLU A 85 12.92 -23.09 -17.04
CA GLU A 85 12.17 -24.10 -17.81
C GLU A 85 10.64 -24.06 -17.60
N SER A 86 10.06 -22.88 -17.40
CA SER A 86 8.67 -22.72 -16.98
C SER A 86 7.98 -21.48 -17.56
N PHE A 87 6.64 -21.51 -17.64
CA PHE A 87 5.86 -20.35 -18.06
C PHE A 87 5.72 -19.35 -16.91
N LYS A 88 5.95 -18.06 -17.20
CA LYS A 88 5.82 -16.95 -16.26
C LYS A 88 4.90 -15.86 -16.79
N TRP A 89 4.18 -15.20 -15.88
CA TRP A 89 3.38 -14.02 -16.20
C TRP A 89 4.23 -12.75 -16.22
N TYR A 90 3.94 -11.83 -17.14
CA TYR A 90 4.61 -10.52 -17.23
C TYR A 90 4.32 -9.60 -16.05
N ASP A 91 3.15 -9.74 -15.43
CA ASP A 91 2.75 -9.02 -14.22
C ASP A 91 3.46 -9.54 -12.95
N LYS A 92 4.34 -10.55 -13.10
CA LYS A 92 5.14 -11.19 -12.04
C LYS A 92 4.32 -11.93 -10.98
N SER A 93 3.05 -12.18 -11.24
CA SER A 93 2.22 -13.02 -10.39
C SER A 93 2.61 -14.51 -10.53
N ASN A 94 2.25 -15.32 -9.53
CA ASN A 94 2.54 -16.74 -9.56
C ASN A 94 1.62 -17.49 -10.53
N MET A 95 2.17 -18.49 -11.21
CA MET A 95 1.43 -19.41 -12.08
C MET A 95 0.66 -20.45 -11.25
N THR A 96 -0.50 -20.08 -10.72
CA THR A 96 -1.33 -20.94 -9.84
C THR A 96 -2.36 -21.79 -10.58
N PHE A 97 -2.63 -21.46 -11.84
CA PHE A 97 -3.67 -22.07 -12.65
C PHE A 97 -3.20 -22.17 -14.10
N ASN A 98 -3.64 -23.22 -14.78
CA ASN A 98 -3.46 -23.36 -16.21
C ASN A 98 -4.60 -24.18 -16.83
N LYS A 99 -4.84 -23.92 -18.11
CA LYS A 99 -5.86 -24.64 -18.89
C LYS A 99 -5.31 -25.04 -20.26
N TRP A 100 -4.10 -25.61 -20.25
CA TRP A 100 -3.42 -26.04 -21.47
C TRP A 100 -4.25 -27.03 -22.27
N LYS A 101 -4.24 -26.88 -23.59
CA LYS A 101 -4.71 -27.91 -24.51
C LYS A 101 -3.82 -29.13 -24.31
N ASN A 102 -4.43 -30.31 -24.12
CA ASN A 102 -3.72 -31.58 -24.17
C ASN A 102 -3.14 -31.76 -25.58
N SER A 103 -1.89 -31.36 -25.77
CA SER A 103 -1.10 -31.60 -26.97
C SER A 103 0.20 -32.26 -26.55
N GLU A 104 0.76 -33.09 -27.43
CA GLU A 104 2.11 -33.62 -27.27
C GLU A 104 3.09 -32.47 -27.00
N ASP A 105 4.02 -32.71 -26.07
CA ASP A 105 5.01 -31.71 -25.66
C ASP A 105 5.73 -31.17 -26.90
N SER A 106 5.61 -29.86 -27.12
CA SER A 106 6.34 -29.20 -28.20
C SER A 106 7.83 -29.28 -27.85
N PRO A 107 8.67 -29.92 -28.68
CA PRO A 107 10.05 -30.23 -28.30
C PRO A 107 10.95 -28.99 -28.18
N ASN A 108 10.54 -27.87 -28.75
CA ASN A 108 11.23 -26.58 -28.65
C ASN A 108 10.27 -25.53 -28.08
N LEU A 109 10.57 -25.05 -26.87
CA LEU A 109 9.81 -24.00 -26.19
C LEU A 109 10.52 -22.63 -26.22
N ILE A 110 11.65 -22.54 -26.94
CA ILE A 110 12.33 -21.27 -27.19
C ILE A 110 11.34 -20.34 -27.89
N ASP A 111 11.26 -19.09 -27.42
CA ASP A 111 10.38 -18.06 -27.98
C ASP A 111 8.90 -18.49 -28.05
N THR A 112 8.44 -19.18 -26.99
CA THR A 112 7.08 -19.67 -26.88
C THR A 112 6.24 -18.80 -25.95
N CYS A 113 5.14 -18.33 -26.49
CA CYS A 113 4.08 -17.60 -25.82
C CYS A 113 2.82 -18.46 -25.71
N ALA A 114 1.80 -17.94 -25.01
CA ALA A 114 0.52 -18.62 -24.91
C ALA A 114 -0.63 -17.80 -25.44
N PHE A 115 -1.63 -18.51 -25.95
CA PHE A 115 -2.82 -17.93 -26.53
C PHE A 115 -4.05 -18.54 -25.89
N PHE A 116 -4.99 -17.69 -25.51
CA PHE A 116 -6.32 -18.02 -25.05
C PHE A 116 -7.28 -18.21 -26.22
N GLN A 117 -7.89 -19.39 -26.32
CA GLN A 117 -8.89 -19.64 -27.34
C GLN A 117 -10.24 -19.04 -26.94
N THR A 118 -10.67 -17.98 -27.61
CA THR A 118 -11.90 -17.23 -27.29
C THR A 118 -13.19 -18.05 -27.42
N LYS A 119 -13.15 -19.20 -28.10
CA LYS A 119 -14.29 -20.11 -28.29
C LYS A 119 -14.40 -21.18 -27.20
N SER A 120 -13.28 -21.66 -26.66
CA SER A 120 -13.22 -22.81 -25.73
C SER A 120 -12.72 -22.45 -24.34
N GLY A 121 -12.00 -21.33 -24.20
CA GLY A 121 -11.29 -20.93 -22.99
C GLY A 121 -10.07 -21.79 -22.67
N ILE A 122 -9.61 -22.62 -23.62
CA ILE A 122 -8.41 -23.47 -23.50
C ILE A 122 -7.19 -22.67 -23.97
N TRP A 123 -6.01 -22.95 -23.41
CA TRP A 123 -4.77 -22.26 -23.75
C TRP A 123 -3.92 -23.10 -24.69
N LYS A 124 -3.32 -22.49 -25.70
CA LYS A 124 -2.37 -23.15 -26.61
C LYS A 124 -1.01 -22.47 -26.52
N LYS A 125 0.06 -23.24 -26.69
CA LYS A 125 1.41 -22.74 -26.89
C LYS A 125 1.57 -22.31 -28.34
N GLY A 126 2.35 -21.27 -28.60
CA GLY A 126 2.67 -20.79 -29.94
C GLY A 126 3.87 -19.85 -29.94
N ASN A 127 4.43 -19.57 -31.10
CA ASN A 127 5.57 -18.67 -31.21
C ASN A 127 5.14 -17.21 -30.86
N CYS A 128 6.03 -16.45 -30.20
CA CYS A 128 5.78 -15.08 -29.79
C CYS A 128 5.83 -14.07 -30.96
N GLU A 129 6.63 -14.35 -32.00
CA GLU A 129 6.69 -13.62 -33.28
C GLU A 129 5.48 -13.96 -34.17
N VAL A 130 4.31 -13.43 -33.79
CA VAL A 130 3.11 -13.48 -34.62
C VAL A 130 3.06 -12.23 -35.51
N SER A 131 2.73 -12.39 -36.80
CA SER A 131 2.68 -11.26 -37.75
C SER A 131 1.55 -10.27 -37.46
N SER A 132 0.50 -10.71 -36.76
CA SER A 132 -0.64 -9.89 -36.37
C SER A 132 -1.52 -10.58 -35.31
N VAL A 133 -2.08 -9.81 -34.39
CA VAL A 133 -3.23 -10.23 -33.56
C VAL A 133 -4.37 -9.21 -33.63
N GLU A 134 -5.59 -9.64 -33.31
CA GLU A 134 -6.80 -8.80 -33.32
C GLU A 134 -6.87 -7.77 -32.17
N GLY A 135 -6.04 -7.91 -31.14
CA GLY A 135 -6.00 -6.95 -30.03
C GLY A 135 -5.31 -7.45 -28.76
N ALA A 136 -5.25 -6.58 -27.77
CA ALA A 136 -4.64 -6.86 -26.47
C ALA A 136 -5.70 -7.02 -25.38
N LEU A 137 -5.64 -8.10 -24.60
CA LEU A 137 -6.46 -8.26 -23.40
C LEU A 137 -5.66 -7.82 -22.18
N CYS A 138 -6.14 -6.76 -21.52
CA CYS A 138 -5.47 -6.11 -20.41
C CYS A 138 -6.20 -6.33 -19.09
N LYS A 139 -5.44 -6.38 -18.01
CA LYS A 139 -5.92 -6.52 -16.63
C LYS A 139 -5.26 -5.46 -15.75
N ALA A 140 -6.05 -4.84 -14.89
CA ALA A 140 -5.58 -3.91 -13.86
C ALA A 140 -6.23 -4.24 -12.53
N ALA A 141 -5.52 -4.08 -11.42
CA ALA A 141 -6.12 -4.17 -10.10
C ALA A 141 -7.05 -2.96 -9.87
N VAL A 142 -8.19 -3.19 -9.21
CA VAL A 142 -9.02 -2.08 -8.71
C VAL A 142 -8.19 -1.28 -7.72
N SER A 143 -8.02 0.01 -7.99
CA SER A 143 -7.40 0.91 -7.03
C SER A 143 -8.41 1.15 -5.90
N TYR A 144 -8.28 0.38 -4.81
CA TYR A 144 -8.86 0.74 -3.52
C TYR A 144 -8.08 1.95 -2.98
N GLU A 145 -8.14 3.10 -3.65
CA GLU A 145 -7.67 4.30 -2.99
C GLU A 145 -8.39 4.40 -1.64
N LYS A 146 -7.62 4.70 -0.60
CA LYS A 146 -8.05 4.96 0.77
C LYS A 146 -9.00 6.18 0.82
N LYS A 147 -10.13 6.14 0.12
CA LYS A 147 -11.13 7.20 0.07
C LYS A 147 -11.87 7.35 1.41
N TYR A 148 -11.62 6.43 2.35
CA TYR A 148 -12.10 6.44 3.74
C TYR A 148 -11.06 6.88 4.78
N LEU A 149 -9.86 7.32 4.38
CA LEU A 149 -9.02 8.09 5.29
C LEU A 149 -9.27 9.57 4.99
N PRO A 150 -10.29 10.19 5.63
CA PRO A 150 -10.43 11.63 5.52
C PRO A 150 -9.12 12.23 6.02
N ASP A 151 -8.68 13.29 5.35
CA ASP A 151 -7.56 14.15 5.70
C ASP A 151 -7.76 14.88 7.06
N ASN A 152 -8.66 14.36 7.89
CA ASN A 152 -8.83 14.67 9.29
C ASN A 152 -7.57 14.33 10.08
N HIS A 153 -6.67 13.46 9.62
CA HIS A 153 -5.44 13.19 10.37
C HIS A 153 -4.56 14.45 10.48
N ILE A 154 -4.49 15.30 9.45
CA ILE A 154 -3.76 16.58 9.52
C ILE A 154 -4.46 17.57 10.46
N LEU A 155 -5.79 17.63 10.40
CA LEU A 155 -6.60 18.50 11.25
C LEU A 155 -6.56 18.07 12.72
N ILE A 156 -6.63 16.75 12.97
CA ILE A 156 -6.53 16.14 14.30
C ILE A 156 -5.11 16.32 14.86
N THR A 157 -4.05 16.09 14.08
CA THR A 157 -2.68 16.31 14.56
C THR A 157 -2.43 17.78 14.87
N ALA A 158 -2.92 18.71 14.04
CA ALA A 158 -2.83 20.14 14.30
C ALA A 158 -3.56 20.54 15.60
N LEU A 159 -4.79 20.05 15.82
CA LEU A 159 -5.56 20.34 17.04
C LEU A 159 -4.90 19.79 18.31
N VAL A 160 -4.31 18.60 18.23
CA VAL A 160 -3.58 17.98 19.37
C VAL A 160 -2.33 18.79 19.70
N ILE A 161 -1.56 19.22 18.70
CA ILE A 161 -0.35 20.05 18.91
C ILE A 161 -0.72 21.42 19.49
N ALA A 162 -1.76 22.07 18.98
CA ALA A 162 -2.25 23.33 19.52
C ALA A 162 -2.71 23.20 20.99
N SER A 163 -3.42 22.13 21.32
CA SER A 163 -3.92 21.91 22.69
C SER A 163 -2.79 21.63 23.69
N THR A 164 -1.80 20.83 23.31
CA THR A 164 -0.65 20.51 24.17
C THR A 164 0.23 21.73 24.44
N THR A 165 0.46 22.58 23.44
CA THR A 165 1.23 23.83 23.62
C THR A 165 0.49 24.82 24.54
N ILE A 166 -0.83 24.94 24.43
CA ILE A 166 -1.62 25.79 25.33
C ILE A 166 -1.56 25.30 26.78
N LEU A 167 -1.67 23.99 27.01
CA LEU A 167 -1.61 23.40 28.36
C LEU A 167 -0.23 23.56 29.02
N THR A 168 0.86 23.44 28.26
CA THR A 168 2.21 23.64 28.82
C THR A 168 2.47 25.11 29.16
N ILE A 169 2.03 26.04 28.32
CA ILE A 169 2.16 27.49 28.57
C ILE A 169 1.33 27.91 29.79
N THR A 170 0.06 27.51 29.84
CA THR A 170 -0.83 27.84 30.97
C THR A 170 -0.32 27.24 32.27
N GLY A 171 0.15 25.98 32.26
CA GLY A 171 0.79 25.35 33.41
C GLY A 171 2.03 26.11 33.89
N ALA A 172 2.90 26.56 32.98
CA ALA A 172 4.08 27.34 33.32
C ALA A 172 3.74 28.71 33.91
N ILE A 173 2.73 29.40 33.38
CA ILE A 173 2.25 30.69 33.90
C ILE A 173 1.68 30.52 35.31
N VAL A 174 0.80 29.53 35.52
CA VAL A 174 0.22 29.25 36.85
C VAL A 174 1.31 28.91 37.85
N TRP A 175 2.28 28.07 37.48
CA TRP A 175 3.42 27.75 38.33
C TRP A 175 4.25 29.00 38.68
N PHE A 176 4.51 29.87 37.71
CA PHE A 176 5.23 31.12 37.94
C PHE A 176 4.47 32.07 38.87
N LEU A 177 3.16 32.22 38.68
CA LEU A 177 2.30 33.04 39.54
C LEU A 177 2.22 32.48 40.96
N TYR A 178 2.09 31.15 41.10
CA TYR A 178 2.11 30.46 42.39
C TYR A 178 3.44 30.69 43.11
N LYS A 179 4.57 30.50 42.41
CA LYS A 179 5.92 30.76 42.95
C LYS A 179 6.11 32.21 43.36
N ARG A 180 5.60 33.16 42.57
CA ARG A 180 5.63 34.60 42.89
C ARG A 180 4.78 34.92 44.12
N ASN A 181 3.60 34.33 44.26
CA ASN A 181 2.77 34.51 45.45
C ASN A 181 3.46 33.94 46.70
N LEU A 182 4.12 32.78 46.57
CA LEU A 182 4.90 32.18 47.65
C LEU A 182 6.10 33.04 48.09
N THR A 183 6.70 33.78 47.17
CA THR A 183 7.78 34.76 47.48
C THR A 183 7.24 36.10 47.99
N SER A 184 6.03 36.49 47.58
CA SER A 184 5.36 37.72 48.04
C SER A 184 4.70 37.56 49.42
N GLY A 185 4.50 36.33 49.89
CA GLY A 185 4.01 36.02 51.23
C GLY A 185 5.05 36.17 52.35
N LEU A 186 6.29 36.57 52.04
CA LEU A 186 7.37 36.72 53.01
C LEU A 186 7.95 38.14 53.05
N THR A 187 7.10 39.15 53.23
CA THR A 187 7.56 40.44 53.79
C THR A 187 6.51 40.98 54.75
N ASN A 188 6.80 40.97 56.07
CA ASN A 188 6.63 42.08 57.01
C ASN A 188 6.68 41.63 58.48
N THR A 189 7.77 41.96 59.18
CA THR A 189 7.68 42.28 60.61
C THR A 189 8.79 43.26 60.99
N SER A 190 8.43 44.54 61.09
CA SER A 190 9.14 45.54 61.86
C SER A 190 8.51 45.61 63.25
N TYR A 191 9.32 45.75 64.30
CA TYR A 191 9.20 46.68 65.45
C TYR A 191 10.09 46.22 66.64
N THR A 192 11.06 47.09 66.97
CA THR A 192 11.44 47.61 68.31
C THR A 192 11.96 46.69 69.44
N THR A 193 13.29 46.75 69.62
CA THR A 193 14.13 47.10 70.81
C THR A 193 13.88 46.59 72.26
N ALA A 194 14.91 45.83 72.74
CA ALA A 194 15.57 45.75 74.08
C ALA A 194 14.92 45.01 75.28
N PRO A 195 15.70 44.45 76.26
CA PRO A 195 17.14 44.64 76.55
C PRO A 195 18.01 43.36 76.67
N GLN A 196 19.33 43.61 76.79
CA GLN A 196 20.46 42.66 76.84
C GLN A 196 20.46 41.63 77.97
N LEU A 197 21.06 40.46 77.70
CA LEU A 197 21.94 39.76 78.64
C LEU A 197 23.05 39.01 77.88
N SER A 198 24.19 38.90 78.56
CA SER A 198 25.55 38.57 78.11
C SER A 198 25.84 37.13 77.68
N TYR A 199 26.90 36.98 76.89
CA TYR A 199 28.06 36.08 77.13
C TYR A 199 28.37 35.07 76.00
N ASN A 200 29.38 35.48 75.23
CA ASN A 200 30.47 34.79 74.54
C ASN A 200 30.27 33.57 73.62
N ASP A 201 31.00 33.71 72.49
CA ASP A 201 31.40 32.71 71.50
C ASP A 201 32.07 31.49 72.13
N ASP A 202 31.70 30.30 71.65
CA ASP A 202 32.71 29.28 71.32
C ASP A 202 32.19 28.33 70.23
N CYS A 203 32.96 28.20 69.16
CA CYS A 203 32.76 27.20 68.12
C CYS A 203 33.59 25.97 68.47
N ILE A 204 32.95 24.84 68.80
CA ILE A 204 33.62 23.54 68.77
C ILE A 204 32.72 22.50 68.09
N LEU A 205 33.24 21.96 66.99
CA LEU A 205 32.87 20.66 66.42
C LEU A 205 33.24 19.55 67.40
N VAL A 206 32.27 18.71 67.76
CA VAL A 206 32.56 17.34 68.19
C VAL A 206 31.57 16.40 67.51
N ASP A 207 32.10 15.61 66.59
CA ASP A 207 31.49 14.39 66.09
C ASP A 207 31.78 13.28 67.11
N ALA A 208 30.75 12.63 67.64
CA ALA A 208 30.87 11.44 68.47
C ALA A 208 29.52 10.72 68.53
N GLU A 209 29.28 9.84 67.55
CA GLU A 209 28.29 8.77 67.63
C GLU A 209 28.89 7.64 68.48
N GLU A 210 28.46 7.53 69.74
CA GLU A 210 28.74 6.36 70.59
C GLU A 210 27.75 5.24 70.27
N ASN A 211 28.32 4.10 69.88
CA ASN A 211 27.65 2.81 69.81
C ASN A 211 27.63 2.13 71.19
N GLU A 212 26.44 1.70 71.63
CA GLU A 212 26.23 0.61 72.59
C GLU A 212 24.93 -0.12 72.23
N TYR A 213 24.77 -1.44 72.24
CA TYR A 213 25.62 -2.64 72.21
C TYR A 213 24.61 -3.83 72.28
N ILE A 214 25.08 -5.06 71.98
CA ILE A 214 24.53 -6.38 72.38
C ILE A 214 23.48 -7.04 71.47
N ALA A 215 23.94 -7.98 70.63
CA ALA A 215 23.81 -9.43 70.87
C ALA A 215 24.75 -10.22 69.95
#